data_AF-A0A2S5DD07-F1
#
_entry.id   AF-A0A2S5DD07-F1
#
_cell.length_a   1.000
_cell.length_b   1.000
_cell.length_c   1.000
_cell.angle_alpha   90.00
_cell.angle_beta   90.00
_cell.angle_gamma   90.00
#
_symmetry.space_group_name_H-M   'P 1'
#
loop_
_entity.id
_entity.type
_entity.pdbx_description
1 polymer ?
#
loop_
_entity_poly.entity_id
_entity_poly.type
_entity_poly.pdbx_seq_one_letter_code
_entity_poly.pdbx_strand_id
1 'polypeptide(L)' 'IEECFGWLKTVGGLRKTKLIGRAKLAGQTFLAFATYNLIRIGSLSGCWGGSHV' A
#
# COMPACT_ATOMS: atom_id res chain seq x y z
N ILE A 1 6.81 -4.37 9.77
CA ILE A 1 5.38 -3.96 9.81
C ILE A 1 5.26 -2.45 9.61
N GLU A 2 6.08 -1.66 10.31
CA GLU A 2 6.18 -0.19 10.22
C GLU A 2 6.38 0.34 8.79
N GLU A 3 7.24 -0.28 7.97
CA GLU A 3 7.49 0.13 6.58
C GLU A 3 6.21 0.05 5.72
N CYS A 4 5.45 -1.03 5.88
CA CYS A 4 4.21 -1.27 5.14
C CYS A 4 3.13 -0.25 5.53
N PHE A 5 3.00 0.06 6.83
CA PHE A 5 2.09 1.11 7.32
C PHE A 5 2.54 2.53 6.94
N GLY A 6 3.85 2.80 6.93
CA GLY A 6 4.42 4.05 6.47
C GLY A 6 4.12 4.29 4.98
N TRP A 7 4.32 3.27 4.15
CA TRP A 7 3.98 3.33 2.73
C TRP A 7 2.48 3.50 2.50
N LEU A 8 1.63 2.79 3.26
CA LEU A 8 0.17 2.94 3.21
C LEU A 8 -0.28 4.38 3.54
N LYS A 9 0.35 5.01 4.53
CA LYS A 9 0.05 6.39 4.92
C LYS A 9 0.47 7.41 3.87
N THR A 10 1.50 7.09 3.09
CA THR A 10 2.11 7.99 2.10
C THR A 10 1.50 7.81 0.71
N VAL A 11 1.41 6.58 0.21
CA VAL A 11 0.87 6.22 -1.12
C VAL A 11 -0.63 5.92 -1.06
N GLY A 12 -1.10 5.25 -0.01
CA GLY A 12 -2.52 4.94 0.18
C GLY A 12 -3.38 6.13 0.59
N GLY A 13 -2.79 7.33 0.77
CA GLY A 13 -3.53 8.56 1.07
C GLY A 13 -4.21 8.57 2.43
N LEU A 14 -3.93 7.59 3.30
CA LEU A 14 -4.52 7.42 4.64
C LEU A 14 -4.21 8.57 5.61
N ARG A 15 -3.28 9.47 5.26
CA ARG A 15 -2.99 10.72 6.00
C ARG A 15 -4.07 11.80 5.80
N LYS A 16 -4.77 11.82 4.66
CA LYS A 16 -5.84 12.77 4.29
C LYS A 16 -6.88 12.02 3.44
N THR A 17 -7.54 11.02 4.02
CA THR A 17 -8.63 10.32 3.33
C THR A 17 -9.81 11.27 3.14
N LYS A 18 -10.09 11.62 1.88
CA LYS A 18 -11.26 12.45 1.51
C LYS A 18 -12.57 11.64 1.53
N LEU A 19 -12.47 10.32 1.76
CA LEU A 19 -13.61 9.41 1.85
C LEU A 19 -14.14 9.37 3.29
N ILE A 20 -15.42 9.69 3.45
CA ILE A 20 -16.14 9.59 4.72
C ILE A 20 -16.84 8.22 4.77
N GLY A 21 -16.59 7.46 5.83
CA GLY A 21 -17.23 6.17 6.11
C GLY A 21 -16.25 5.00 6.24
N ARG A 22 -16.47 4.15 7.26
CA ARG A 22 -15.60 3.01 7.57
C ARG A 22 -15.51 1.98 6.44
N ALA A 23 -16.60 1.77 5.69
CA ALA A 23 -16.61 0.85 4.55
C ALA A 23 -15.71 1.32 3.40
N LYS A 24 -15.71 2.63 3.11
CA LYS A 24 -14.85 3.24 2.08
C LYS A 24 -13.39 3.25 2.49
N LEU A 25 -13.12 3.54 3.76
CA LEU A 25 -11.79 3.47 4.33
C LEU A 25 -11.24 2.03 4.29
N ALA A 26 -12.06 1.05 4.67
CA ALA A 26 -11.70 -0.36 4.60
C ALA A 26 -11.39 -0.79 3.17
N GLY A 27 -12.19 -0.38 2.19
CA GLY A 27 -11.92 -0.63 0.77
C GLY A 27 -10.60 -0.02 0.28
N GLN A 28 -10.29 1.23 0.66
CA GLN A 28 -9.00 1.85 0.34
C GLN A 28 -7.82 1.10 0.99
N THR A 29 -7.94 0.74 2.26
CA THR A 29 -6.91 -0.03 2.97
C THR A 29 -6.69 -1.39 2.33
N PHE A 30 -7.76 -2.08 1.93
CA PHE A 30 -7.68 -3.40 1.29
C PHE A 30 -6.99 -3.32 -0.07
N LEU A 31 -7.36 -2.34 -0.89
CA LEU A 31 -6.73 -2.10 -2.18
C LEU A 31 -5.24 -1.75 -2.01
N ALA A 32 -4.90 -0.87 -1.07
CA ALA A 32 -3.53 -0.48 -0.82
C ALA A 32 -2.68 -1.66 -0.30
N PHE A 33 -3.26 -2.54 0.52
CA PHE A 33 -2.58 -3.75 0.99
C PHE A 33 -2.40 -4.79 -0.12
N ALA A 34 -3.38 -4.96 -1.00
CA ALA A 34 -3.27 -5.80 -2.19
C ALA A 34 -2.16 -5.30 -3.13
N THR A 35 -2.09 -3.98 -3.38
CA THR A 35 -1.03 -3.36 -4.17
C THR A 35 0.34 -3.59 -3.55
N TYR A 36 0.49 -3.43 -2.23
CA TYR A 36 1.75 -3.71 -1.54
C TYR A 36 2.16 -5.19 -1.67
N ASN A 37 1.20 -6.12 -1.63
CA ASN A 37 1.45 -7.54 -1.84
C ASN A 37 1.95 -7.83 -3.27
N LEU A 38 1.34 -7.21 -4.29
CA LEU A 38 1.74 -7.33 -5.69
C LEU A 38 3.12 -6.73 -5.95
N ILE A 39 3.39 -5.56 -5.39
CA ILE A 39 4.70 -4.89 -5.38
C ILE A 39 5.78 -5.81 -4.79
N ARG A 40 5.49 -6.44 -3.66
CA ARG A 40 6.40 -7.39 -3.02
C ARG A 40 6.65 -8.63 -3.88
N ILE A 41 5.61 -9.18 -4.50
CA ILE A 41 5.73 -10.32 -5.42
C ILE A 41 6.53 -9.93 -6.67
N GLY A 42 6.29 -8.74 -7.24
CA GLY A 42 7.04 -8.24 -8.39
C GLY A 42 8.53 -8.04 -8.09
N SER A 43 8.85 -7.58 -6.87
CA SER A 43 10.23 -7.46 -6.38
C SER A 43 10.90 -8.83 -6.22
N LEU A 44 10.18 -9.83 -5.71
CA LEU A 44 10.68 -11.22 -5.57
C LEU A 44 10.81 -11.94 -6.91
N SER A 45 9.92 -11.65 -7.87
CA SER A 45 9.92 -12.27 -9.20
C SER A 45 11.07 -11.76 -10.09
N GLY A 46 11.87 -10.79 -9.63
CA GLY A 46 13.00 -10.23 -10.39
C GLY A 46 12.61 -9.35 -11.57
N CYS A 47 11.32 -9.27 -11.92
CA CYS A 47 10.79 -8.40 -12.98
C CYS A 47 10.73 -6.92 -12.57
N TRP A 48 10.84 -6.63 -11.28
CA TRP A 48 10.82 -5.27 -10.75
C TRP A 48 12.12 -4.99 -10.00
N GLY A 49 13.05 -4.28 -10.67
CA GLY A 49 14.34 -3.83 -10.15
C GLY A 49 14.22 -2.67 -9.15
N GLY A 50 13.31 -2.78 -8.18
CA GLY A 50 13.20 -1.86 -7.07
C GLY A 50 14.28 -2.17 -6.04
N SER A 51 15.48 -1.62 -6.24
CA SER A 51 16.54 -1.55 -5.24
C SER A 51 15.96 -1.04 -3.93
N HIS A 52 15.96 -1.89 -2.91
CA HIS A 52 15.87 -1.47 -1.52
C HIS A 52 17.23 -0.78 -1.23
N VAL A 53 17.26 0.54 -1.30
CA VAL A 53 18.30 1.38 -0.70
C VAL A 53 17.90 1.67 0.75
#